data_AF-A0A7S0QVI9-F1
#
_entry.id   AF-A0A7S0QVI9-F1
#
_cell.length_a   1.000
_cell.length_b   1.000
_cell.length_c   1.000
_cell.angle_alpha   90.00
_cell.angle_beta   90.00
_cell.angle_gamma   90.00
#
_symmetry.space_group_name_H-M   'P 1'
#
loop_
_entity.id
_entity.type
_entity.pdbx_description
1 polymer ?
#
loop_
_entity_poly.entity_id
_entity_poly.type
_entity_poly.pdbx_seq_one_letter_code
_entity_poly.pdbx_strand_id
1 'polypeptide(L)'
;AAAAAAAAGVRQRGSPGSRGRAQGTWSAAENTVFFGMLGTHGRAFDVLHDALKDSKSREQVRCYYYRIIKKINQIVGHTGTRFDKSTGPEGDRVVEAMLRWYSLLRRGTADDTSTALLRASANLDPAQRHRMADLILGDGPSA
;
A
#
# COMPACT_ATOMS: atom_id res chain seq x y z
N ALA A 1 54.13 2.72 14.45
CA ALA A 1 53.33 2.96 15.66
C ALA A 1 52.00 3.54 15.21
N ALA A 2 50.96 2.70 15.20
CA ALA A 2 49.90 2.64 16.23
C ALA A 2 48.77 3.62 15.85
N ALA A 3 47.70 3.19 15.17
CA ALA A 3 46.60 2.32 15.60
C ALA A 3 45.45 3.07 16.30
N ALA A 4 44.25 2.82 15.77
CA ALA A 4 42.94 2.86 16.43
C ALA A 4 42.35 4.27 16.74
N ALA A 5 41.04 4.52 16.77
CA ALA A 5 39.86 3.67 16.72
C ALA A 5 38.62 4.51 16.35
N ALA A 6 37.63 3.83 15.76
CA ALA A 6 36.20 3.89 16.06
C ALA A 6 35.50 5.25 16.33
N ALA A 7 34.51 5.56 15.49
CA ALA A 7 33.11 5.52 15.93
C ALA A 7 32.17 5.69 14.72
N ALA A 8 31.60 4.58 14.29
CA ALA A 8 30.44 4.55 13.41
C ALA A 8 29.23 5.13 14.17
N GLY A 9 29.04 6.44 14.08
CA GLY A 9 27.80 7.08 14.48
C GLY A 9 26.76 6.91 13.37
N VAL A 10 26.03 5.80 13.38
CA VAL A 10 24.72 5.72 12.71
C VAL A 10 23.84 6.78 13.39
N ARG A 11 23.78 7.96 12.76
CA ARG A 11 22.84 8.99 13.13
C ARG A 11 21.53 8.66 12.44
N GLN A 12 20.71 7.88 13.14
CA GLN A 12 19.27 7.89 12.96
C GLN A 12 18.81 9.34 13.22
N ARG A 13 18.76 10.16 12.17
CA ARG A 13 18.17 11.48 12.23
C ARG A 13 16.73 11.34 11.77
N GLY A 14 15.84 11.08 12.73
CA GLY A 14 14.46 11.49 12.58
C GLY A 14 14.43 12.98 12.26
N SER A 15 13.83 13.34 11.14
CA SER A 15 13.52 14.72 10.80
C SER A 15 12.00 14.90 10.87
N PRO A 16 11.45 15.46 11.96
CA PRO A 16 10.09 15.97 11.96
C PRO A 16 10.16 17.39 11.37
N GLY A 17 10.01 17.51 10.05
CA GLY A 17 10.17 18.83 9.43
C GLY A 17 10.32 18.83 7.93
N SER A 18 9.29 18.38 7.22
CA SER A 18 9.08 18.82 5.84
C SER A 18 7.59 19.05 5.62
N ARG A 19 7.14 20.26 5.99
CA ARG A 19 5.95 20.92 5.42
C ARG A 19 6.20 21.29 3.95
N GLY A 20 6.69 20.33 3.18
CA GLY A 20 6.87 20.40 1.75
C GLY A 20 5.80 19.52 1.13
N ARG A 21 4.67 20.14 0.80
CA ARG A 21 3.56 19.70 -0.05
C ARG A 21 3.94 18.52 -0.99
N ALA A 22 4.01 17.30 -0.46
CA ALA A 22 4.30 16.07 -1.19
C ALA A 22 3.02 15.56 -1.86
N GLN A 23 2.38 16.44 -2.65
CA GLN A 23 1.05 16.24 -3.24
C GLN A 23 0.93 15.02 -4.18
N GLY A 24 2.01 14.27 -4.43
CA GLY A 24 2.00 13.06 -5.26
C GLY A 24 2.46 11.76 -4.58
N THR A 25 3.13 11.82 -3.43
CA THR A 25 3.75 10.63 -2.81
C THR A 25 3.11 10.35 -1.46
N TRP A 26 2.64 9.11 -1.25
CA TRP A 26 2.12 8.67 0.04
C TRP A 26 3.25 8.07 0.85
N SER A 27 3.47 8.62 2.04
CA SER A 27 4.42 8.13 3.02
C SER A 27 3.94 6.84 3.68
N ALA A 28 4.86 6.14 4.35
CA ALA A 28 4.55 4.95 5.15
C ALA A 28 3.49 5.21 6.22
N ALA A 29 3.57 6.36 6.90
CA ALA A 29 2.60 6.77 7.92
C ALA A 29 1.20 7.00 7.31
N GLU A 30 1.13 7.72 6.18
CA GLU A 30 -0.13 7.95 5.48
C GLU A 30 -0.75 6.66 4.95
N ASN A 31 0.07 5.72 4.44
CA ASN A 31 -0.41 4.41 4.00
C ASN A 31 -0.94 3.60 5.17
N THR A 32 -0.24 3.59 6.30
CA THR A 32 -0.69 2.89 7.51
C THR A 32 -2.06 3.41 7.97
N VAL A 33 -2.24 4.73 7.99
CA VAL A 33 -3.53 5.36 8.31
C VAL A 33 -4.59 5.02 7.25
N PHE A 34 -4.26 5.15 5.97
CA PHE A 34 -5.18 4.86 4.87
C PHE A 34 -5.69 3.43 4.91
N PHE A 35 -4.81 2.43 4.97
CA PHE A 35 -5.19 1.01 4.99
C PHE A 35 -5.87 0.62 6.31
N GLY A 36 -5.48 1.20 7.44
CA GLY A 36 -6.17 0.98 8.73
C GLY A 36 -7.62 1.49 8.70
N MET A 37 -7.83 2.70 8.19
CA MET A 37 -9.18 3.27 8.04
C MET A 37 -9.99 2.54 6.97
N LEU A 38 -9.36 2.13 5.86
CA LEU A 38 -9.98 1.34 4.81
C LEU A 38 -10.46 -0.02 5.33
N GLY A 39 -9.70 -0.68 6.21
CA GLY A 39 -10.13 -1.95 6.80
C GLY A 39 -11.23 -1.83 7.84
N THR A 40 -11.31 -0.70 8.54
CA THR A 40 -12.33 -0.49 9.59
C THR A 40 -13.63 0.08 9.04
N HIS A 41 -13.54 1.03 8.11
CA HIS A 41 -14.67 1.79 7.60
C HIS A 41 -14.98 1.50 6.12
N GLY A 42 -14.25 0.57 5.51
CA GLY A 42 -14.41 0.22 4.10
C GLY A 42 -14.21 1.45 3.21
N ARG A 43 -15.15 1.62 2.27
CA ARG A 43 -15.08 2.67 1.25
C ARG A 43 -15.70 4.01 1.67
N ALA A 44 -15.74 4.29 2.98
CA ALA A 44 -16.19 5.56 3.54
C ALA A 44 -15.15 6.67 3.28
N PHE A 45 -15.05 7.14 2.03
CA PHE A 45 -14.04 8.12 1.62
C PHE A 45 -14.05 9.42 2.43
N ASP A 46 -15.19 9.82 2.98
CA ASP A 46 -15.31 10.96 3.90
C ASP A 46 -14.52 10.73 5.20
N VAL A 47 -14.61 9.53 5.78
CA VAL A 47 -13.89 9.12 7.00
C VAL A 47 -12.40 8.96 6.72
N LEU A 48 -12.05 8.32 5.60
CA LEU A 48 -10.65 8.20 5.17
C LEU A 48 -10.01 9.57 4.90
N HIS A 49 -10.77 10.50 4.32
CA HIS A 49 -10.32 11.86 4.10
C HIS A 49 -10.15 12.63 5.41
N ASP A 50 -11.09 12.53 6.35
CA ASP A 50 -10.96 13.25 7.64
C ASP A 50 -9.70 12.82 8.41
N ALA A 51 -9.36 11.53 8.38
CA ALA A 51 -8.14 11.00 8.98
C ALA A 51 -6.84 11.52 8.31
N LEU A 52 -6.90 11.92 7.04
CA LEU A 52 -5.76 12.38 6.24
C LEU A 52 -5.83 13.86 5.86
N LYS A 53 -6.79 14.61 6.44
CA LYS A 53 -7.17 15.95 5.96
C LYS A 53 -6.04 16.98 5.97
N ASP A 54 -5.07 16.81 6.86
CA ASP A 54 -3.90 17.69 6.95
C ASP A 54 -2.91 17.47 5.79
N SER A 55 -2.93 16.28 5.17
CA SER A 55 -1.89 15.85 4.22
C SER A 55 -2.41 15.45 2.83
N LYS A 56 -3.66 15.04 2.68
CA LYS A 56 -4.27 14.58 1.42
C LYS A 56 -5.69 15.09 1.23
N SER A 57 -6.01 15.53 0.01
CA SER A 57 -7.36 15.93 -0.38
C SER A 57 -8.26 14.72 -0.66
N ARG A 58 -9.58 14.91 -0.59
CA ARG A 58 -10.58 13.87 -0.89
C ARG A 58 -10.35 13.24 -2.26
N GLU A 59 -10.01 14.04 -3.26
CA GLU A 59 -9.75 13.54 -4.61
C GLU A 59 -8.44 12.73 -4.68
N GLN A 60 -7.41 13.12 -3.93
CA GLN A 60 -6.18 12.34 -3.84
C GLN A 60 -6.42 10.98 -3.19
N VAL A 61 -7.24 10.93 -2.13
CA VAL A 61 -7.65 9.67 -1.46
C VAL A 61 -8.37 8.76 -2.45
N ARG A 62 -9.34 9.28 -3.20
CA ARG A 62 -10.07 8.52 -4.23
C ARG A 62 -9.18 8.05 -5.37
N CYS A 63 -8.35 8.95 -5.91
CA CYS A 63 -7.39 8.62 -6.96
C CYS A 63 -6.42 7.54 -6.51
N TYR A 64 -5.94 7.59 -5.26
CA TYR A 64 -5.03 6.59 -4.71
C TYR A 64 -5.70 5.23 -4.58
N TYR A 65 -6.91 5.19 -4.02
CA TYR A 65 -7.75 3.99 -3.98
C TYR A 65 -7.90 3.36 -5.38
N TYR A 66 -8.33 4.13 -6.38
CA TYR A 66 -8.51 3.61 -7.74
C TYR A 66 -7.21 3.16 -8.40
N ARG A 67 -6.09 3.82 -8.08
CA ARG A 67 -4.76 3.41 -8.59
C ARG A 67 -4.36 2.04 -8.05
N ILE A 68 -4.63 1.76 -6.78
CA ILE A 68 -4.39 0.45 -6.18
C ILE A 68 -5.28 -0.61 -6.82
N ILE A 69 -6.59 -0.36 -7.02
CA ILE A 69 -7.49 -1.31 -7.71
C ILE A 69 -6.92 -1.69 -9.07
N LYS A 70 -6.52 -0.69 -9.88
CA LYS A 70 -5.92 -0.95 -11.19
C LYS A 70 -4.69 -1.83 -11.08
N LYS A 71 -3.86 -1.60 -10.06
CA LYS A 71 -2.64 -2.39 -9.84
C LYS A 71 -2.94 -3.83 -9.42
N ILE A 72 -3.91 -4.03 -8.55
CA ILE A 72 -4.39 -5.36 -8.16
C ILE A 72 -4.98 -6.08 -9.37
N ASN A 73 -5.82 -5.41 -10.17
CA ASN A 73 -6.37 -5.97 -11.40
C ASN A 73 -5.30 -6.33 -12.43
N GLN A 74 -4.14 -5.66 -12.45
CA GLN A 74 -3.00 -6.08 -13.28
C GLN A 74 -2.33 -7.36 -12.75
N ILE A 75 -2.40 -7.61 -11.44
CA ILE A 75 -1.89 -8.83 -10.82
C ILE A 75 -2.87 -9.98 -11.05
N VAL A 76 -4.15 -9.81 -10.68
CA VAL A 76 -5.16 -10.87 -10.76
C VAL A 76 -5.77 -11.03 -12.15
N GLY A 77 -5.55 -10.10 -13.08
CA GLY A 77 -6.22 -10.12 -14.39
C GLY A 77 -5.97 -11.39 -15.21
N HIS A 78 -4.89 -12.13 -14.94
CA HIS A 78 -4.63 -13.43 -15.59
C HIS A 78 -5.50 -14.57 -15.05
N THR A 79 -6.18 -14.43 -13.91
CA THR A 79 -7.07 -15.45 -13.33
C THR A 79 -8.50 -15.36 -13.85
N GLY A 80 -8.81 -14.35 -14.67
CA GLY A 80 -10.18 -14.04 -15.10
C GLY A 80 -11.01 -13.27 -14.06
N THR A 81 -10.46 -13.00 -12.87
CA THR A 81 -11.11 -12.19 -11.83
C THR A 81 -10.80 -10.71 -12.03
N ARG A 82 -11.81 -9.84 -11.85
CA ARG A 82 -11.65 -8.39 -11.94
C ARG A 82 -12.45 -7.70 -10.84
N PHE A 83 -11.77 -6.88 -10.06
CA PHE A 83 -12.40 -6.03 -9.07
C PHE A 83 -12.95 -4.76 -9.71
N ASP A 84 -14.23 -4.48 -9.45
CA ASP A 84 -14.89 -3.27 -9.91
C ASP A 84 -15.03 -2.23 -8.79
N LYS A 85 -15.30 -0.98 -9.16
CA LYS A 85 -15.58 0.13 -8.24
C LYS A 85 -17.02 0.08 -7.73
N SER A 86 -17.65 -1.09 -7.72
CA SER A 86 -19.04 -1.26 -7.33
C SER A 86 -19.20 -1.08 -5.82
N THR A 87 -20.41 -0.73 -5.41
CA THR A 87 -20.80 -0.61 -3.99
C THR A 87 -21.49 -1.90 -3.55
N GLY A 88 -21.36 -2.29 -2.28
CA GLY A 88 -21.94 -3.55 -1.75
C GLY A 88 -20.89 -4.67 -1.60
N PRO A 89 -21.28 -5.96 -1.65
CA PRO A 89 -20.39 -7.08 -1.29
C PRO A 89 -19.15 -7.21 -2.18
N GLU A 90 -19.22 -6.77 -3.45
CA GLU A 90 -18.05 -6.67 -4.32
C GLU A 90 -17.06 -5.61 -3.82
N GLY A 91 -17.56 -4.51 -3.24
CA GLY A 91 -16.76 -3.46 -2.63
C GLY A 91 -15.97 -3.95 -1.42
N ASP A 92 -16.59 -4.77 -0.58
CA ASP A 92 -15.91 -5.42 0.55
C ASP A 92 -14.79 -6.36 0.08
N ARG A 93 -15.04 -7.17 -0.96
CA ARG A 93 -14.00 -8.01 -1.58
C ARG A 93 -12.83 -7.20 -2.12
N VAL A 94 -13.09 -6.03 -2.72
CA VAL A 94 -12.03 -5.12 -3.18
C VAL A 94 -11.20 -4.62 -2.00
N VAL A 95 -11.85 -4.23 -0.89
CA VAL A 95 -11.16 -3.77 0.33
C VAL A 95 -10.29 -4.89 0.90
N GLU A 96 -10.82 -6.09 1.04
CA GLU A 96 -10.04 -7.25 1.51
C GLU A 96 -8.83 -7.54 0.61
N ALA A 97 -9.03 -7.55 -0.72
CA ALA A 97 -7.98 -7.72 -1.70
C ALA A 97 -6.88 -6.66 -1.56
N MET A 98 -7.25 -5.40 -1.33
CA MET A 98 -6.32 -4.30 -1.08
C MET A 98 -5.51 -4.47 0.19
N LEU A 99 -6.15 -4.90 1.28
CA LEU A 99 -5.47 -5.14 2.56
C LEU A 99 -4.50 -6.32 2.46
N ARG A 100 -4.89 -7.39 1.75
CA ARG A 100 -4.01 -8.53 1.45
C ARG A 100 -2.83 -8.11 0.59
N TRP A 101 -3.09 -7.37 -0.50
CA TRP A 101 -2.03 -6.81 -1.36
C TRP A 101 -1.05 -5.95 -0.56
N TYR A 102 -1.54 -5.06 0.29
CA TYR A 102 -0.70 -4.21 1.13
C TYR A 102 0.13 -5.02 2.12
N SER A 103 -0.48 -5.97 2.83
CA SER A 103 0.19 -6.81 3.82
C SER A 103 1.28 -7.70 3.19
N LEU A 104 1.02 -8.26 2.00
CA LEU A 104 1.99 -9.07 1.27
C LEU A 104 3.22 -8.26 0.86
N LEU A 105 3.00 -7.06 0.31
CA LEU A 105 4.09 -6.20 -0.10
C LEU A 105 4.89 -5.70 1.09
N ARG A 106 4.22 -5.26 2.16
CA ARG A 106 4.86 -4.79 3.40
C ARG A 106 5.79 -5.84 4.02
N ARG A 107 5.49 -7.13 3.87
CA ARG A 107 6.38 -8.22 4.31
C ARG A 107 7.61 -8.41 3.41
N GLY A 108 7.51 -8.04 2.14
CA GLY A 108 8.58 -8.20 1.14
C GLY A 108 9.39 -6.93 0.83
N THR A 109 8.99 -5.77 1.33
CA THR A 109 9.68 -4.48 1.14
C THR A 109 10.16 -3.92 2.47
N ALA A 110 11.31 -3.23 2.45
CA ALA A 110 11.80 -2.48 3.61
C ALA A 110 11.16 -1.08 3.72
N ASP A 111 10.44 -0.63 2.69
CA ASP A 111 9.82 0.69 2.63
C ASP A 111 8.33 0.62 2.28
N ASP A 112 7.51 1.22 3.15
CA ASP A 112 6.05 1.22 3.08
C ASP A 112 5.47 2.42 2.30
N THR A 113 6.28 3.18 1.56
CA THR A 113 5.76 4.30 0.75
C THR A 113 4.95 3.78 -0.44
N SER A 114 4.02 4.59 -0.97
CA SER A 114 3.27 4.19 -2.17
C SER A 114 4.17 3.88 -3.35
N THR A 115 5.30 4.57 -3.46
CA THR A 115 6.23 4.38 -4.57
C THR A 115 6.91 3.02 -4.47
N ALA A 116 7.38 2.64 -3.28
CA ALA A 116 8.00 1.34 -3.06
C ALA A 116 6.99 0.20 -3.26
N LEU A 117 5.79 0.30 -2.69
CA LEU A 117 4.75 -0.72 -2.84
C LEU A 117 4.35 -0.90 -4.32
N LEU A 118 4.11 0.20 -5.04
CA LEU A 118 3.74 0.14 -6.46
C LEU A 118 4.88 -0.38 -7.33
N ARG A 119 6.14 -0.08 -7.00
CA ARG A 119 7.33 -0.58 -7.69
C ARG A 119 7.54 -2.06 -7.43
N ALA A 120 7.48 -2.50 -6.17
CA ALA A 120 7.57 -3.91 -5.79
C ALA A 120 6.52 -4.73 -6.53
N SER A 121 5.27 -4.25 -6.55
CA SER A 121 4.19 -4.87 -7.32
C SER A 121 4.39 -4.84 -8.84
N ALA A 122 5.11 -3.85 -9.39
CA ALA A 122 5.42 -3.79 -10.82
C ALA A 122 6.50 -4.78 -11.23
N ASN A 123 7.47 -5.04 -10.34
CA ASN A 123 8.67 -5.84 -10.61
C ASN A 123 8.51 -7.33 -10.29
N LEU A 124 7.29 -7.78 -9.95
CA LEU A 124 7.02 -9.20 -9.71
C LEU A 124 7.23 -9.99 -11.01
N ASP A 125 8.01 -11.06 -10.92
CA ASP A 125 8.10 -12.03 -12.00
C ASP A 125 6.76 -12.78 -12.20
N PRO A 126 6.54 -13.49 -13.32
CA PRO A 126 5.27 -14.17 -13.58
C PRO A 126 4.84 -15.16 -12.50
N ALA A 127 5.78 -15.90 -11.89
CA ALA A 127 5.47 -16.86 -10.85
C ALA A 127 5.11 -16.15 -9.53
N GLN A 128 5.83 -15.08 -9.19
CA GLN A 128 5.49 -14.23 -8.05
C GLN A 128 4.13 -13.55 -8.22
N ARG A 129 3.82 -13.05 -9.42
CA ARG A 129 2.52 -12.45 -9.74
C ARG A 129 1.41 -13.47 -9.56
N HIS A 130 1.60 -14.70 -10.04
CA HIS A 130 0.61 -15.78 -9.90
C HIS A 130 0.36 -16.13 -8.43
N ARG A 131 1.42 -16.33 -7.63
CA ARG A 131 1.30 -16.57 -6.18
C ARG A 131 0.63 -15.41 -5.46
N MET A 132 0.96 -14.17 -5.82
CA MET A 132 0.35 -13.00 -5.21
C MET A 132 -1.14 -12.90 -5.58
N ALA A 133 -1.51 -13.20 -6.82
CA ALA A 133 -2.90 -13.21 -7.26
C ALA A 133 -3.74 -14.21 -6.46
N ASP A 134 -3.23 -15.44 -6.33
CA ASP A 134 -3.82 -16.52 -5.55
C ASP A 134 -4.05 -16.14 -4.07
N LEU A 135 -3.04 -15.54 -3.43
CA LEU A 135 -3.14 -15.03 -2.05
C LEU A 135 -4.09 -13.83 -1.91
N ILE A 136 -4.17 -12.96 -2.91
CA ILE A 136 -5.12 -11.83 -2.93
C ILE A 136 -6.55 -12.36 -3.00
N LEU A 137 -6.82 -13.30 -3.90
CA LEU A 137 -8.14 -13.91 -4.09
C LEU A 137 -8.54 -14.82 -2.92
N GLY A 138 -7.58 -15.27 -2.12
CA GLY A 138 -7.82 -16.18 -0.99
C GLY A 138 -7.94 -17.63 -1.43
N ASP A 139 -7.44 -17.97 -2.61
CA ASP A 139 -7.36 -19.34 -3.13
C ASP A 139 -6.11 -20.08 -2.63
N GLY A 140 -5.22 -19.35 -1.94
CA GLY A 140 -4.00 -19.93 -1.38
C GLY A 140 -4.26 -20.88 -0.21
N PRO A 141 -3.41 -21.90 -0.03
CA PRO A 141 -3.56 -22.86 1.05
C PRO A 141 -3.55 -22.09 2.37
N SER A 142 -4.65 -22.21 3.13
CA SER A 142 -4.67 -21.80 4.53
C SER A 142 -3.52 -22.52 5.22
N ALA A 143 -2.47 -21.77 5.55
CA ALA A 143 -1.40 -22.24 6.42
C ALA A 143 -1.90 -22.28 7.86
#